data_AF-A0A8K1XY33-F1
#
_entry.id   AF-A0A8K1XY33-F1
#
_cell.length_a   1.000
_cell.length_b   1.000
_cell.length_c   1.000
_cell.angle_alpha   90.00
_cell.angle_beta   90.00
_cell.angle_gamma   90.00
#
_symmetry.space_group_name_H-M   'P 1'
#
loop_
_entity.id
_entity.type
_entity.pdbx_description
1 polymer ?
#
loop_
_entity_poly.entity_id
_entity_poly.type
_entity_poly.pdbx_seq_one_letter_code
_entity_poly.pdbx_strand_id
1 'polypeptide(L)'
;RKFVPKGTKIPKSKDWRKEGAVTPVRDQGTSCGSCWAFSVVGATEAQLFRKNHTLIPLSVQDLIDCDREVDMGCSGGYMDMAFRYIKNYGITTDADYPYKEHEGTCHQQGHPIVKITDYEAIDENEDHIVEALATIGPISAAIKSSTLALYSHGILDGQSRCDGRVDHAVLLVGYGEENGIPYYIVKNSWGAQWGEAGYFRLKRNVGACGV
;
A
#
# COMPACT_ATOMS: atom_id res chain seq x y z
N ARG A 1 -0.93 13.61 13.78
CA ARG A 1 -0.89 13.55 15.28
C ARG A 1 0.17 12.55 15.71
N LYS A 2 0.63 12.51 16.98
CA LYS A 2 1.36 11.31 17.44
C LYS A 2 0.40 10.12 17.37
N PHE A 3 0.71 9.16 16.51
CA PHE A 3 -0.14 8.00 16.23
C PHE A 3 -0.17 7.00 17.40
N VAL A 4 0.78 7.13 18.33
CA VAL A 4 1.02 6.15 19.37
C VAL A 4 1.19 6.83 20.73
N PRO A 5 0.63 6.27 21.83
CA PRO A 5 0.85 6.78 23.18
C PRO A 5 2.34 6.87 23.52
N LYS A 6 2.73 7.96 24.17
CA LYS A 6 4.11 8.18 24.65
C LYS A 6 4.54 7.01 25.54
N GLY A 7 5.67 6.39 25.21
CA GLY A 7 6.22 5.24 25.95
C GLY A 7 5.88 3.87 25.37
N THR A 8 5.16 3.80 24.25
CA THR A 8 4.94 2.53 23.53
C THR A 8 6.28 1.98 23.04
N LYS A 9 6.59 0.74 23.42
CA LYS A 9 7.82 0.07 23.03
C LYS A 9 7.67 -0.49 21.61
N ILE A 10 8.27 0.19 20.64
CA ILE A 10 8.29 -0.23 19.25
C ILE A 10 9.26 -1.41 19.09
N PRO A 11 8.84 -2.56 18.53
CA PRO A 11 9.74 -3.68 18.30
C PRO A 11 10.78 -3.30 17.25
N LYS A 12 11.98 -3.90 17.32
CA LYS A 12 13.07 -3.65 16.35
C LYS A 12 12.71 -4.05 14.92
N SER A 13 11.79 -5.00 14.76
CA SER A 13 11.29 -5.46 13.47
C SER A 13 9.82 -5.82 13.58
N LYS A 14 9.08 -5.61 12.48
CA LYS A 14 7.68 -6.00 12.32
C LYS A 14 7.50 -6.48 10.88
N ASP A 15 6.77 -7.58 10.68
CA ASP A 15 6.47 -8.11 9.35
C ASP A 15 5.03 -8.60 9.31
N TRP A 16 4.13 -7.78 8.77
CA TRP A 16 2.70 -8.07 8.69
C TRP A 16 2.37 -9.27 7.81
N ARG A 17 3.29 -9.69 6.94
CA ARG A 17 3.15 -10.93 6.14
C ARG A 17 3.12 -12.15 7.04
N LYS A 18 3.97 -12.18 8.07
CA LYS A 18 4.05 -13.28 9.04
C LYS A 18 2.83 -13.34 9.98
N GLU A 19 2.10 -12.23 10.08
CA GLU A 19 0.89 -12.12 10.90
C GLU A 19 -0.40 -12.40 10.11
N GLY A 20 -0.30 -12.65 8.79
CA GLY A 20 -1.46 -12.92 7.94
C GLY A 20 -2.29 -11.68 7.59
N ALA A 21 -1.75 -10.48 7.80
CA ALA A 21 -2.45 -9.22 7.53
C ALA A 21 -2.25 -8.68 6.11
N VAL A 22 -1.66 -9.47 5.22
CA VAL A 22 -1.29 -9.06 3.86
C VAL A 22 -1.75 -10.12 2.87
N THR A 23 -2.58 -9.73 1.90
CA THR A 23 -3.05 -10.61 0.83
C THR A 23 -1.88 -11.04 -0.08
N PRO A 24 -2.04 -12.10 -0.90
CA PRO A 24 -1.05 -12.41 -1.94
C PRO A 24 -0.69 -11.19 -2.80
N VAL A 25 0.53 -11.18 -3.35
CA VAL A 25 0.94 -10.15 -4.30
C VAL A 25 0.07 -10.25 -5.54
N ARG A 26 -0.42 -9.09 -5.99
CA ARG A 26 -1.21 -8.94 -7.21
C ARG A 26 -0.40 -8.19 -8.26
N ASP A 27 -0.93 -8.15 -9.48
CA ASP A 27 -0.33 -7.50 -10.61
C ASP A 27 -1.30 -6.47 -11.19
N GLN A 28 -0.88 -5.20 -11.23
CA GLN A 28 -1.62 -4.10 -11.86
C GLN A 28 -1.44 -4.11 -13.39
N GLY A 29 -0.54 -4.96 -13.89
CA GLY A 29 -0.14 -5.05 -15.27
C GLY A 29 0.47 -3.77 -15.84
N THR A 30 0.65 -3.76 -17.16
CA THR A 30 1.34 -2.68 -17.86
C THR A 30 0.38 -1.68 -18.51
N SER A 31 -0.89 -2.06 -18.64
CA SER A 31 -1.89 -1.26 -19.34
C SER A 31 -2.68 -0.34 -18.39
N CYS A 32 -2.47 -0.43 -17.08
CA CYS A 32 -3.23 0.33 -16.09
C CYS A 32 -2.36 0.92 -14.97
N GLY A 33 -2.27 2.25 -14.90
CA GLY A 33 -1.65 3.02 -13.82
C GLY A 33 -2.49 3.03 -12.53
N SER A 34 -2.79 1.84 -12.01
CA SER A 34 -3.70 1.63 -10.86
C SER A 34 -3.00 1.37 -9.52
N CYS A 35 -1.69 1.62 -9.44
CA CYS A 35 -0.90 1.41 -8.21
C CYS A 35 -1.52 2.08 -6.97
N TRP A 36 -2.11 3.27 -7.14
CA TRP A 36 -2.83 4.01 -6.10
C TRP A 36 -3.94 3.15 -5.45
N ALA A 37 -4.75 2.48 -6.26
CA ALA A 37 -5.85 1.65 -5.81
C ALA A 37 -5.34 0.38 -5.11
N PHE A 38 -4.31 -0.28 -5.67
CA PHE A 38 -3.68 -1.44 -5.02
C PHE A 38 -3.10 -1.12 -3.65
N SER A 39 -2.45 0.04 -3.52
CA SER A 39 -1.84 0.50 -2.27
C SER A 39 -2.90 0.73 -1.18
N VAL A 40 -3.99 1.41 -1.53
CA VAL A 40 -5.10 1.72 -0.62
C VAL A 40 -5.86 0.46 -0.24
N VAL A 41 -6.22 -0.37 -1.22
CA VAL A 41 -6.88 -1.67 -0.99
C VAL A 41 -6.06 -2.52 -0.02
N GLY A 42 -4.74 -2.63 -0.22
CA GLY A 42 -3.89 -3.41 0.66
C GLY A 42 -3.87 -2.89 2.11
N ALA A 43 -3.92 -1.57 2.31
CA ALA A 43 -4.03 -0.98 3.64
C ALA A 43 -5.41 -1.26 4.28
N THR A 44 -6.49 -1.14 3.51
CA THR A 44 -7.86 -1.42 3.96
C THR A 44 -8.06 -2.90 4.32
N GLU A 45 -7.54 -3.82 3.50
CA GLU A 45 -7.53 -5.27 3.77
C GLU A 45 -6.85 -5.58 5.10
N ALA A 46 -5.72 -4.93 5.37
CA ALA A 46 -5.00 -5.14 6.61
C ALA A 46 -5.74 -4.58 7.82
N GLN A 47 -6.42 -3.44 7.72
CA GLN A 47 -7.29 -2.93 8.79
C GLN A 47 -8.48 -3.87 9.05
N LEU A 48 -9.05 -4.44 7.99
CA LEU A 48 -10.13 -5.42 8.10
C LEU A 48 -9.65 -6.69 8.81
N PHE A 49 -8.47 -7.19 8.46
CA PHE A 49 -7.82 -8.30 9.17
C PHE A 49 -7.58 -7.97 10.64
N ARG A 50 -7.08 -6.77 10.97
CA ARG A 50 -6.85 -6.38 12.37
C ARG A 50 -8.14 -6.30 13.19
N LYS A 51 -9.25 -5.93 12.56
CA LYS A 51 -10.56 -5.84 13.22
C LYS A 51 -11.25 -7.20 13.38
N ASN A 52 -11.21 -8.03 12.35
CA ASN A 52 -12.04 -9.24 12.25
C ASN A 52 -11.24 -10.55 12.28
N HIS A 53 -9.90 -10.48 12.33
CA HIS A 53 -8.98 -11.61 12.21
C HIS A 53 -9.18 -12.46 10.94
N THR A 54 -9.82 -11.87 9.93
CA THR A 54 -10.11 -12.52 8.64
C THR A 54 -9.61 -11.62 7.53
N LEU A 55 -8.74 -12.15 6.69
CA LEU A 55 -8.19 -11.44 5.55
C LEU A 55 -9.12 -11.63 4.35
N ILE A 56 -9.81 -10.57 3.95
CA ILE A 56 -10.76 -10.59 2.83
C ILE A 56 -10.18 -9.76 1.69
N PRO A 57 -9.90 -10.34 0.52
CA PRO A 57 -9.51 -9.61 -0.68
C PRO A 57 -10.58 -8.59 -1.10
N LEU A 58 -10.19 -7.32 -1.23
CA LEU A 58 -11.07 -6.24 -1.69
C LEU A 58 -10.81 -5.91 -3.16
N SER A 59 -11.84 -5.38 -3.82
CA SER A 59 -11.82 -5.11 -5.25
C SER A 59 -11.02 -3.85 -5.57
N VAL A 60 -9.89 -4.02 -6.24
CA VAL A 60 -9.17 -2.88 -6.84
C VAL A 60 -9.98 -2.27 -8.00
N GLN A 61 -10.75 -3.10 -8.71
CA GLN A 61 -11.55 -2.67 -9.86
C GLN A 61 -12.68 -1.71 -9.46
N ASP A 62 -13.28 -1.90 -8.28
CA ASP A 62 -14.30 -1.01 -7.72
C ASP A 62 -13.76 0.43 -7.68
N LEU A 63 -12.57 0.65 -7.10
CA LEU A 63 -11.94 1.97 -7.08
C LEU A 63 -11.65 2.50 -8.49
N ILE A 64 -11.10 1.66 -9.38
CA ILE A 64 -10.79 2.07 -10.76
C ILE A 64 -12.03 2.52 -11.51
N ASP A 65 -13.17 1.85 -11.33
CA ASP A 65 -14.38 2.14 -12.11
C ASP A 65 -15.24 3.21 -11.44
N CYS A 66 -15.25 3.27 -10.10
CA CYS A 66 -16.21 4.05 -9.33
C CYS A 66 -15.63 5.30 -8.63
N ASP A 67 -14.35 5.34 -8.29
CA ASP A 67 -13.72 6.54 -7.74
C ASP A 67 -13.29 7.49 -8.87
N ARG A 68 -14.26 8.25 -9.37
CA ARG A 68 -14.11 9.10 -10.56
C ARG A 68 -14.31 10.59 -10.31
N GLU A 69 -14.51 10.99 -9.05
CA GLU A 69 -14.66 12.42 -8.70
C GLU A 69 -13.34 13.18 -8.87
N VAL A 70 -12.23 12.55 -8.51
CA VAL A 70 -10.87 13.13 -8.59
C VAL A 70 -9.89 12.16 -9.27
N ASP A 71 -9.99 10.87 -8.96
CA ASP A 71 -9.11 9.86 -9.51
C ASP A 71 -9.49 9.48 -10.95
N MET A 72 -8.48 9.03 -11.71
CA MET A 72 -8.57 8.87 -13.16
C MET A 72 -8.41 7.40 -13.57
N GLY A 73 -8.87 6.47 -12.75
CA GLY A 73 -8.85 5.04 -13.02
C GLY A 73 -7.44 4.54 -13.38
N CYS A 74 -7.26 4.12 -14.63
CA CYS A 74 -5.99 3.61 -15.13
C CYS A 74 -4.97 4.71 -15.50
N SER A 75 -5.35 5.99 -15.45
CA SER A 75 -4.45 7.12 -15.70
C SER A 75 -3.79 7.67 -14.42
N GLY A 76 -3.99 6.99 -13.29
CA GLY A 76 -3.48 7.41 -11.98
C GLY A 76 -4.58 7.88 -11.02
N GLY A 77 -4.18 8.10 -9.78
CA GLY A 77 -5.07 8.50 -8.70
C GLY A 77 -4.28 8.81 -7.43
N TYR A 78 -4.97 9.37 -6.44
CA TYR A 78 -4.43 9.82 -5.18
C TYR A 78 -4.97 8.97 -4.04
N MET A 79 -4.07 8.43 -3.22
CA MET A 79 -4.45 7.46 -2.19
C MET A 79 -5.37 8.05 -1.12
N ASP A 80 -5.28 9.36 -0.84
CA ASP A 80 -6.19 10.05 0.07
C ASP A 80 -7.61 10.19 -0.48
N MET A 81 -7.77 10.38 -1.80
CA MET A 81 -9.07 10.38 -2.48
C MET A 81 -9.70 8.99 -2.47
N ALA A 82 -8.92 7.96 -2.74
CA ALA A 82 -9.35 6.57 -2.63
C ALA A 82 -9.78 6.18 -1.20
N PHE A 83 -9.03 6.58 -0.17
CA PHE A 83 -9.49 6.37 1.21
C PHE A 83 -10.78 7.14 1.51
N ARG A 84 -10.92 8.37 1.00
CA ARG A 84 -12.16 9.16 1.12
C ARG A 84 -13.34 8.46 0.45
N TYR A 85 -13.12 7.88 -0.72
CA TYR A 85 -14.13 7.10 -1.43
C TYR A 85 -14.57 5.89 -0.59
N ILE A 86 -13.63 5.09 -0.07
CA ILE A 86 -13.94 3.92 0.79
C ILE A 86 -14.67 4.35 2.08
N LYS A 87 -14.35 5.52 2.63
CA LYS A 87 -15.07 6.07 3.80
C LYS A 87 -16.53 6.41 3.47
N ASN A 88 -16.76 7.09 2.35
CA ASN A 88 -18.08 7.61 1.99
C ASN A 88 -18.98 6.54 1.38
N TYR A 89 -18.48 5.80 0.40
CA TYR A 89 -19.25 4.87 -0.43
C TYR A 89 -18.98 3.42 -0.05
N GLY A 90 -17.76 3.12 0.36
CA GLY A 90 -17.31 1.75 0.65
C GLY A 90 -16.67 1.10 -0.56
N ILE A 91 -16.27 -0.16 -0.39
CA ILE A 91 -15.64 -0.97 -1.41
C ILE A 91 -16.12 -2.42 -1.29
N THR A 92 -16.29 -3.10 -2.42
CA THR A 92 -16.68 -4.51 -2.45
C THR A 92 -15.48 -5.47 -2.40
N THR A 93 -15.77 -6.78 -2.39
CA THR A 93 -14.76 -7.84 -2.44
C THR A 93 -14.23 -8.08 -3.85
N ASP A 94 -13.00 -8.57 -3.96
CA ASP A 94 -12.39 -8.93 -5.26
C ASP A 94 -13.17 -10.06 -5.97
N ALA A 95 -13.81 -10.94 -5.20
CA ALA A 95 -14.64 -12.01 -5.74
C ALA A 95 -15.92 -11.49 -6.42
N ASP A 96 -16.51 -10.43 -5.84
CA ASP A 96 -17.74 -9.80 -6.36
C ASP A 96 -17.46 -8.88 -7.55
N TYR A 97 -16.28 -8.23 -7.56
CA TYR A 97 -15.89 -7.32 -8.63
C TYR A 97 -14.40 -7.54 -8.99
N PRO A 98 -14.10 -8.55 -9.83
CA PRO A 98 -12.73 -8.93 -10.15
C PRO A 98 -11.96 -7.87 -10.94
N TYR A 99 -10.64 -7.84 -10.74
CA TYR A 99 -9.70 -6.98 -11.47
C TYR A 99 -9.64 -7.32 -12.97
N LYS A 100 -9.60 -6.28 -13.82
CA LYS A 100 -9.64 -6.40 -15.28
C LYS A 100 -8.49 -5.70 -16.01
N GLU A 101 -7.63 -4.96 -15.30
CA GLU A 101 -6.52 -4.19 -15.90
C GLU A 101 -6.95 -3.13 -16.94
N HIS A 102 -8.20 -2.69 -16.90
CA HIS A 102 -8.71 -1.60 -17.72
C HIS A 102 -9.91 -0.94 -17.03
N GLU A 103 -10.29 0.22 -17.53
CA GLU A 103 -11.44 0.96 -17.04
C GLU A 103 -12.75 0.35 -17.53
N GLY A 104 -13.69 0.17 -16.60
CA GLY A 104 -15.04 -0.28 -16.86
C GLY A 104 -16.09 0.76 -16.46
N THR A 105 -17.35 0.37 -16.58
CA THR A 105 -18.47 1.14 -16.01
C THR A 105 -18.62 0.77 -14.54
N CYS A 106 -18.81 1.76 -13.67
CA CYS A 106 -19.02 1.52 -12.24
C CYS A 106 -20.28 0.67 -11.97
N HIS A 107 -20.09 -0.47 -11.29
CA HIS A 107 -21.15 -1.40 -10.91
C HIS A 107 -21.08 -1.82 -9.44
N GLN A 108 -21.29 -0.89 -8.51
CA GLN A 108 -21.22 -1.19 -7.07
C GLN A 108 -22.54 -1.71 -6.45
N GLN A 109 -23.65 -1.68 -7.21
CA GLN A 109 -24.98 -1.97 -6.67
C GLN A 109 -25.15 -3.46 -6.32
N GLY A 110 -25.65 -3.72 -5.11
CA GLY A 110 -26.04 -5.08 -4.68
C GLY A 110 -24.94 -5.91 -4.04
N HIS A 111 -23.72 -5.39 -3.91
CA HIS A 111 -22.61 -6.11 -3.30
C HIS A 111 -22.38 -5.74 -1.81
N PRO A 112 -21.82 -6.66 -0.99
CA PRO A 112 -21.37 -6.32 0.36
C PRO A 112 -20.32 -5.22 0.34
N ILE A 113 -20.48 -4.21 1.20
CA ILE A 113 -19.57 -3.06 1.26
C ILE A 113 -18.74 -3.06 2.55
N VAL A 114 -17.43 -2.86 2.40
CA VAL A 114 -16.50 -2.56 3.48
C VAL A 114 -16.26 -1.06 3.50
N LYS A 115 -16.39 -0.44 4.69
CA LYS A 115 -16.08 0.97 4.90
C LYS A 115 -14.99 1.14 5.94
N ILE A 116 -14.12 2.12 5.72
CA ILE A 116 -13.25 2.64 6.77
C ILE A 116 -13.98 3.75 7.52
N THR A 117 -13.66 3.92 8.79
CA THR A 117 -14.22 5.01 9.59
C THR A 117 -13.50 6.32 9.35
N ASP A 118 -12.18 6.26 9.14
CA ASP A 118 -11.35 7.44 8.90
C ASP A 118 -10.00 7.06 8.28
N TYR A 119 -9.25 8.07 7.84
CA TYR A 119 -7.86 7.97 7.39
C TYR A 119 -7.09 9.24 7.80
N GLU A 120 -5.78 9.13 8.01
CA GLU A 120 -4.91 10.26 8.37
C GLU A 120 -3.57 10.12 7.63
N ALA A 121 -3.08 11.24 7.11
CA ALA A 121 -1.73 11.31 6.54
C ALA A 121 -0.69 11.31 7.66
N ILE A 122 0.34 10.49 7.51
CA ILE A 122 1.51 10.49 8.39
C ILE A 122 2.49 11.52 7.82
N ASP A 123 3.16 12.26 8.69
CA ASP A 123 4.20 13.18 8.26
C ASP A 123 5.43 12.41 7.74
N GLU A 124 6.37 13.12 7.11
CA GLU A 124 7.58 12.53 6.52
C GLU A 124 8.60 12.06 7.57
N ASN A 125 8.26 12.10 8.87
CA ASN A 125 9.15 11.58 9.90
C ASN A 125 9.09 10.04 9.88
N GLU A 126 10.18 9.42 9.43
CA GLU A 126 10.32 7.97 9.37
C GLU A 126 10.10 7.26 10.72
N ASP A 127 10.36 7.92 11.86
CA ASP A 127 10.02 7.36 13.17
C ASP A 127 8.50 7.23 13.36
N HIS A 128 7.72 8.22 12.90
CA HIS A 128 6.26 8.16 12.96
C HIS A 128 5.69 7.11 12.01
N ILE A 129 6.29 6.92 10.83
CA ILE A 129 5.92 5.84 9.90
C ILE A 129 6.14 4.47 10.56
N VAL A 130 7.26 4.29 11.25
CA VAL A 130 7.59 3.04 11.94
C VAL A 130 6.68 2.80 13.14
N GLU A 131 6.38 3.84 13.92
CA GLU A 131 5.39 3.79 14.99
C GLU A 131 4.01 3.36 14.47
N ALA A 132 3.55 3.93 13.35
CA ALA A 132 2.29 3.56 12.72
C ALA A 132 2.33 2.13 12.16
N LEU A 133 3.42 1.70 11.50
CA LEU A 133 3.58 0.32 11.02
C LEU A 133 3.51 -0.68 12.17
N ALA A 134 4.10 -0.35 13.31
CA ALA A 134 4.12 -1.24 14.47
C ALA A 134 2.75 -1.40 15.14
N THR A 135 1.92 -0.34 15.13
CA THR A 135 0.74 -0.24 16.00
C THR A 135 -0.59 -0.14 15.27
N ILE A 136 -0.61 0.41 14.05
CA ILE A 136 -1.80 0.60 13.21
C ILE A 136 -1.86 -0.46 12.12
N GLY A 137 -0.76 -0.82 11.46
CA GLY A 137 -0.78 -1.81 10.39
C GLY A 137 -0.03 -1.35 9.14
N PRO A 138 -0.15 -2.11 8.04
CA PRO A 138 0.34 -1.70 6.72
C PRO A 138 -0.16 -0.32 6.30
N ILE A 139 0.71 0.43 5.63
CA ILE A 139 0.51 1.85 5.28
C ILE A 139 0.65 2.02 3.78
N SER A 140 -0.32 2.67 3.16
CA SER A 140 -0.21 3.11 1.77
C SER A 140 0.80 4.26 1.67
N ALA A 141 1.79 4.15 0.80
CA ALA A 141 2.85 5.12 0.60
C ALA A 141 3.08 5.42 -0.88
N ALA A 142 3.74 6.54 -1.16
CA ALA A 142 4.08 6.98 -2.51
C ALA A 142 5.61 7.08 -2.62
N ILE A 143 6.18 6.63 -3.73
CA ILE A 143 7.63 6.67 -3.97
C ILE A 143 7.94 7.06 -5.42
N LYS A 144 9.21 7.39 -5.65
CA LYS A 144 9.81 7.48 -6.98
C LYS A 144 10.24 6.09 -7.44
N SER A 145 9.71 5.62 -8.56
CA SER A 145 9.88 4.23 -9.00
C SER A 145 10.96 3.98 -10.06
N SER A 146 11.70 5.01 -10.48
CA SER A 146 12.68 4.98 -11.60
C SER A 146 13.74 3.87 -11.53
N THR A 147 13.94 3.25 -10.38
CA THR A 147 14.94 2.19 -10.15
C THR A 147 14.34 0.80 -9.99
N LEU A 148 13.03 0.72 -9.73
CA LEU A 148 12.37 -0.50 -9.32
C LEU A 148 12.31 -1.53 -10.45
N ALA A 149 12.27 -1.08 -11.71
CA ALA A 149 12.25 -2.00 -12.86
C ALA A 149 13.45 -2.98 -12.86
N LEU A 150 14.60 -2.58 -12.29
CA LEU A 150 15.82 -3.40 -12.22
C LEU A 150 16.02 -4.09 -10.87
N TYR A 151 15.13 -3.85 -9.90
CA TYR A 151 15.25 -4.45 -8.58
C TYR A 151 14.99 -5.96 -8.64
N SER A 152 15.81 -6.73 -7.94
CA SER A 152 15.62 -8.18 -7.78
C SER A 152 15.72 -8.62 -6.32
N HIS A 153 16.71 -8.11 -5.57
CA HIS A 153 16.92 -8.44 -4.17
C HIS A 153 17.79 -7.38 -3.47
N GLY A 154 17.83 -7.44 -2.14
CA GLY A 154 18.68 -6.59 -1.31
C GLY A 154 17.97 -5.33 -0.81
N ILE A 155 18.70 -4.49 -0.08
CA ILE A 155 18.18 -3.23 0.45
C ILE A 155 18.49 -2.10 -0.55
N LEU A 156 17.44 -1.52 -1.11
CA LEU A 156 17.54 -0.37 -2.00
C LEU A 156 17.84 0.89 -1.19
N ASP A 157 19.01 1.49 -1.44
CA ASP A 157 19.47 2.70 -0.72
C ASP A 157 18.67 3.97 -1.10
N GLY A 158 18.11 4.00 -2.32
CA GLY A 158 17.25 5.09 -2.84
C GLY A 158 17.94 6.42 -3.11
N GLN A 159 19.04 6.76 -2.41
CA GLN A 159 19.72 8.06 -2.49
C GLN A 159 20.43 8.35 -3.82
N SER A 160 20.88 7.34 -4.56
CA SER A 160 21.68 7.53 -5.78
C SER A 160 20.95 7.19 -7.08
N ARG A 161 19.69 6.78 -7.00
CA ARG A 161 19.01 6.17 -8.15
C ARG A 161 17.54 6.57 -8.31
N CYS A 162 16.84 6.99 -7.25
CA CYS A 162 15.43 7.35 -7.33
C CYS A 162 15.24 8.82 -7.75
N ASP A 163 15.40 9.06 -9.04
CA ASP A 163 15.25 10.39 -9.66
C ASP A 163 13.79 10.69 -10.00
N GLY A 164 13.49 11.99 -10.20
CA GLY A 164 12.20 12.45 -10.68
C GLY A 164 11.19 12.78 -9.57
N ARG A 165 9.91 12.75 -9.95
CA ARG A 165 8.76 13.01 -9.07
C ARG A 165 8.21 11.67 -8.57
N VAL A 166 7.52 11.72 -7.43
CA VAL A 166 6.73 10.58 -6.94
C VAL A 166 5.72 10.19 -8.01
N ASP A 167 5.74 8.92 -8.41
CA ASP A 167 4.98 8.41 -9.55
C ASP A 167 4.36 7.02 -9.30
N HIS A 168 4.64 6.41 -8.15
CA HIS A 168 4.18 5.05 -7.86
C HIS A 168 3.73 4.89 -6.42
N ALA A 169 2.58 4.26 -6.22
CA ALA A 169 2.05 3.93 -4.90
C ALA A 169 2.33 2.47 -4.55
N VAL A 170 2.70 2.24 -3.29
CA VAL A 170 3.13 0.94 -2.76
C VAL A 170 2.67 0.79 -1.31
N LEU A 171 2.60 -0.45 -0.83
CA LEU A 171 2.17 -0.71 0.54
C LEU A 171 3.36 -1.06 1.43
N LEU A 172 3.66 -0.24 2.43
CA LEU A 172 4.60 -0.59 3.49
C LEU A 172 3.95 -1.67 4.38
N VAL A 173 4.59 -2.83 4.50
CA VAL A 173 4.05 -4.00 5.25
C VAL A 173 4.93 -4.41 6.43
N GLY A 174 5.97 -3.65 6.73
CA GLY A 174 6.86 -3.95 7.84
C GLY A 174 8.17 -3.19 7.77
N TYR A 175 9.05 -3.52 8.70
CA TYR A 175 10.39 -2.97 8.79
C TYR A 175 11.30 -3.91 9.57
N GLY A 176 12.60 -3.74 9.40
CA GLY A 176 13.61 -4.49 10.13
C GLY A 176 14.99 -3.88 9.99
N GLU A 177 16.00 -4.64 10.38
CA GLU A 177 17.41 -4.29 10.26
C GLU A 177 18.18 -5.53 9.81
N GLU A 178 19.10 -5.36 8.86
CA GLU A 178 20.01 -6.41 8.41
C GLU A 178 21.42 -5.82 8.36
N ASN A 179 22.37 -6.44 9.08
CA ASN A 179 23.76 -5.99 9.14
C ASN A 179 23.93 -4.50 9.52
N GLY A 180 23.09 -4.00 10.43
CA GLY A 180 23.10 -2.59 10.84
C GLY A 180 22.40 -1.63 9.86
N ILE A 181 21.78 -2.12 8.80
CA ILE A 181 21.05 -1.31 7.82
C ILE A 181 19.55 -1.46 8.08
N PRO A 182 18.87 -0.40 8.56
CA PRO A 182 17.42 -0.44 8.74
C PRO A 182 16.69 -0.33 7.40
N TYR A 183 15.60 -1.08 7.23
CA TYR A 183 14.81 -1.13 5.99
C TYR A 183 13.31 -1.25 6.25
N TYR A 184 12.50 -0.74 5.32
CA TYR A 184 11.09 -1.07 5.15
C TYR A 184 10.94 -2.34 4.33
N ILE A 185 9.90 -3.12 4.61
CA ILE A 185 9.41 -4.19 3.76
C ILE A 185 8.25 -3.61 2.98
N VAL A 186 8.33 -3.61 1.65
CA VAL A 186 7.37 -2.93 0.79
C VAL A 186 6.76 -3.94 -0.17
N LYS A 187 5.42 -4.01 -0.21
CA LYS A 187 4.65 -4.80 -1.17
C LYS A 187 4.43 -3.96 -2.43
N ASN A 188 4.87 -4.50 -3.56
CA ASN A 188 4.62 -3.91 -4.86
C ASN A 188 3.37 -4.56 -5.52
N SER A 189 2.93 -3.99 -6.64
CA SER A 189 1.78 -4.45 -7.43
C SER A 189 2.18 -4.88 -8.84
N TRP A 190 3.38 -5.44 -9.02
CA TRP A 190 3.92 -5.89 -10.32
C TRP A 190 4.09 -7.41 -10.39
N GLY A 191 3.22 -8.14 -9.67
CA GLY A 191 3.23 -9.59 -9.65
C GLY A 191 4.32 -10.21 -8.77
N ALA A 192 4.11 -11.48 -8.41
CA ALA A 192 4.98 -12.21 -7.49
C ALA A 192 6.34 -12.61 -8.09
N GLN A 193 6.54 -12.47 -9.41
CA GLN A 193 7.80 -12.79 -10.08
C GLN A 193 8.80 -11.64 -10.04
N TRP A 194 8.35 -10.43 -9.69
CA TRP A 194 9.20 -9.25 -9.57
C TRP A 194 9.83 -9.16 -8.17
N GLY A 195 11.07 -8.72 -8.06
CA GLY A 195 11.74 -8.49 -6.77
C GLY A 195 11.81 -9.74 -5.87
N GLU A 196 11.65 -9.52 -4.57
CA GLU A 196 11.66 -10.56 -3.53
C GLU A 196 10.24 -11.14 -3.37
N ALA A 197 9.80 -11.92 -4.36
CA ALA A 197 8.45 -12.50 -4.43
C ALA A 197 7.32 -11.45 -4.45
N GLY A 198 7.53 -10.35 -5.18
CA GLY A 198 6.62 -9.20 -5.29
C GLY A 198 6.85 -8.11 -4.24
N TYR A 199 7.88 -8.28 -3.41
CA TYR A 199 8.28 -7.30 -2.39
C TYR A 199 9.64 -6.71 -2.71
N PHE A 200 9.97 -5.61 -2.04
CA PHE A 200 11.33 -5.09 -2.01
C PHE A 200 11.64 -4.52 -0.64
N ARG A 201 12.93 -4.34 -0.36
CA ARG A 201 13.41 -3.70 0.86
C ARG A 201 13.97 -2.32 0.52
N LEU A 202 13.48 -1.31 1.23
CA LEU A 202 13.86 0.09 1.02
C LEU A 202 14.56 0.61 2.27
N LYS A 203 15.75 1.20 2.13
CA LYS A 203 16.52 1.70 3.26
C LYS A 203 15.75 2.80 4.00
N ARG A 204 15.81 2.75 5.32
CA ARG A 204 15.18 3.74 6.20
C ARG A 204 16.16 4.80 6.68
N ASN A 205 15.59 5.84 7.28
CA ASN A 205 16.26 6.96 7.95
C ASN A 205 17.08 7.85 7.00
N VAL A 206 16.71 7.83 5.71
CA VAL A 206 17.38 8.57 4.63
C VAL A 206 16.38 9.15 3.61
N GLY A 207 15.07 9.02 3.83
CA GLY A 207 14.04 9.44 2.87
C GLY A 207 14.19 8.75 1.50
N ALA A 208 14.55 7.46 1.51
CA ALA A 208 14.87 6.72 0.29
C ALA A 208 13.71 6.77 -0.70
N CYS A 209 13.97 7.20 -1.94
CA CYS A 209 12.96 7.34 -3.00
C CYS A 209 11.78 8.26 -2.66
N GLY A 210 11.88 9.11 -1.64
CA GLY A 210 10.82 10.02 -1.20
C GLY A 210 9.64 9.31 -0.52
N VAL A 211 9.88 8.13 0.06
CA VAL A 211 8.91 7.40 0.90
C VAL A 211 8.46 8.19 2.11
#